data_AF-A0A3R7L072-F1
#
_entry.id   AF-A0A3R7L072-F1
#
_cell.length_a   1.000
_cell.length_b   1.000
_cell.length_c   1.000
_cell.angle_alpha   90.00
_cell.angle_beta   90.00
_cell.angle_gamma   90.00
#
_symmetry.space_group_name_H-M   'P 1'
#
loop_
_entity.id
_entity.type
_entity.pdbx_description
1 polymer ?
#
loop_
_entity_poly.entity_id
_entity_poly.type
_entity_poly.pdbx_seq_one_letter_code
_entity_poly.pdbx_strand_id
1 'polypeptide(L)'
;MYRIIALVALATLASLASPNFALAGTTPSPAGAHLYIGYPNDGQVVPANKPFRVWFGLRYMGVAPKGVKYPNTGHHHLLIDTDLPPMDQEIPSDRNHLHFGAGETETMIELPPGKHTLQLLLGDDMHMPHNPPVYSKKITVIAR
;
A
#
# COMPACT_ATOMS: atom_id res chain seq x y z
N MET A 1 -13.99 -13.65 -73.33
CA MET A 1 -14.57 -13.31 -72.02
C MET A 1 -13.74 -14.01 -70.96
N TYR A 2 -12.98 -13.27 -70.13
CA TYR A 2 -12.72 -13.57 -68.70
C TYR A 2 -11.84 -12.44 -68.14
N ARG A 3 -12.40 -11.67 -67.20
CA ARG A 3 -11.72 -10.60 -66.46
C ARG A 3 -11.02 -11.25 -65.28
N ILE A 4 -9.72 -11.05 -65.12
CA ILE A 4 -9.02 -11.36 -63.87
C ILE A 4 -8.88 -10.06 -63.09
N ILE A 5 -9.71 -9.92 -62.06
CA ILE A 5 -9.64 -8.84 -61.09
C ILE A 5 -8.67 -9.31 -60.00
N ALA A 6 -7.50 -8.69 -59.91
CA ALA A 6 -6.57 -8.92 -58.82
C ALA A 6 -7.09 -8.19 -57.57
N LEU A 7 -7.54 -8.96 -56.57
CA LEU A 7 -8.00 -8.44 -55.29
C LEU A 7 -6.78 -8.11 -54.42
N VAL A 8 -6.67 -6.85 -54.01
CA VAL A 8 -5.71 -6.37 -53.00
C VAL A 8 -6.17 -6.86 -51.63
N ALA A 9 -5.37 -7.68 -50.95
CA ALA A 9 -5.58 -8.02 -49.54
C ALA A 9 -4.66 -7.14 -48.68
N LEU A 10 -5.22 -6.08 -48.11
CA LEU A 10 -4.55 -5.23 -47.13
C LEU A 10 -4.71 -5.87 -45.75
N ALA A 11 -3.65 -6.49 -45.23
CA ALA A 11 -3.65 -7.09 -43.89
C ALA A 11 -3.43 -5.99 -42.83
N THR A 12 -4.47 -5.62 -42.10
CA THR A 12 -4.37 -4.75 -40.93
C THR A 12 -3.99 -5.60 -39.70
N LEU A 13 -2.75 -5.45 -39.20
CA LEU A 13 -2.37 -5.94 -37.88
C LEU A 13 -3.02 -5.07 -36.80
N ALA A 14 -4.04 -5.59 -36.12
CA ALA A 14 -4.57 -5.00 -34.90
C ALA A 14 -3.71 -5.45 -33.72
N SER A 15 -2.86 -4.55 -33.21
CA SER A 15 -2.13 -4.75 -31.96
C SER A 15 -3.09 -4.67 -30.77
N LEU A 16 -3.42 -5.82 -30.18
CA LEU A 16 -4.14 -5.91 -28.92
C LEU A 16 -3.25 -5.35 -27.80
N ALA A 17 -3.61 -4.19 -27.26
CA ALA A 17 -3.04 -3.70 -26.01
C ALA A 17 -3.62 -4.52 -24.86
N SER A 18 -2.80 -5.39 -24.26
CA SER A 18 -3.15 -6.06 -23.02
C SER A 18 -3.23 -5.02 -21.88
N PRO A 19 -4.32 -4.99 -21.09
CA PRO A 19 -4.35 -4.16 -19.90
C PRO A 19 -3.33 -4.70 -18.91
N ASN A 20 -2.32 -3.89 -18.57
CA ASN A 20 -1.47 -4.11 -17.40
C ASN A 20 -2.34 -3.94 -16.14
N PHE A 21 -3.01 -5.00 -15.72
CA PHE A 21 -3.47 -5.09 -14.33
C PHE A 21 -2.21 -5.24 -13.48
N ALA A 22 -1.86 -4.21 -12.72
CA ALA A 22 -0.90 -4.36 -11.64
C ALA A 22 -1.45 -5.45 -10.70
N LEU A 23 -0.80 -6.61 -10.69
CA LEU A 23 -1.15 -7.68 -9.78
C LEU A 23 -0.73 -7.19 -8.38
N ALA A 24 -1.65 -7.20 -7.43
CA ALA A 24 -1.28 -7.14 -6.02
C ALA A 24 -0.99 -8.56 -5.53
N GLY A 25 -0.54 -8.73 -4.29
CA GLY A 25 -0.42 -10.05 -3.66
C GLY A 25 -1.73 -10.85 -3.75
N THR A 26 -1.66 -12.17 -3.68
CA THR A 26 -2.81 -13.02 -4.01
C THR A 26 -3.86 -13.11 -2.88
N THR A 27 -3.57 -12.55 -1.71
CA THR A 27 -4.43 -12.66 -0.51
C THR A 27 -5.59 -11.66 -0.61
N PRO A 28 -6.86 -12.11 -0.61
CA PRO A 28 -7.99 -11.22 -0.80
C PRO A 28 -8.22 -10.28 0.40
N SER A 29 -8.69 -9.07 0.14
CA SER A 29 -9.27 -8.18 1.16
C SER A 29 -10.77 -7.94 0.88
N PRO A 30 -11.60 -7.78 1.93
CA PRO A 30 -13.02 -7.48 1.76
C PRO A 30 -13.25 -6.04 1.26
N ALA A 31 -14.36 -5.84 0.57
CA ALA A 31 -14.74 -4.52 0.07
C ALA A 31 -14.83 -3.48 1.20
N GLY A 32 -14.27 -2.30 0.95
CA GLY A 32 -14.28 -1.18 1.90
C GLY A 32 -13.22 -1.26 3.00
N ALA A 33 -12.41 -2.33 3.06
CA ALA A 33 -11.27 -2.40 3.95
C ALA A 33 -10.33 -1.21 3.73
N HIS A 34 -9.95 -0.54 4.82
CA HIS A 34 -9.05 0.59 4.76
C HIS A 34 -8.31 0.78 6.08
N LEU A 35 -7.09 1.31 5.96
CA LEU A 35 -6.31 1.77 7.09
C LEU A 35 -6.55 3.26 7.33
N TYR A 36 -6.30 3.70 8.56
CA TYR A 36 -6.30 5.12 8.90
C TYR A 36 -5.22 5.41 9.94
N ILE A 37 -4.59 6.58 9.79
CA ILE A 37 -3.80 7.20 10.85
C ILE A 37 -4.78 8.06 11.64
N GLY A 38 -5.00 7.72 12.90
CA GLY A 38 -5.89 8.48 13.77
C GLY A 38 -5.17 9.55 14.59
N TYR A 39 -3.84 9.46 14.68
CA TYR A 39 -2.96 10.53 15.14
C TYR A 39 -1.55 10.30 14.58
N PRO A 40 -0.82 11.34 14.12
CA PRO A 40 -1.23 12.74 14.03
C PRO A 40 -2.23 13.00 12.89
N ASN A 41 -2.87 14.16 12.92
CA ASN A 41 -3.72 14.64 11.82
C ASN A 41 -2.87 15.16 10.66
N ASP A 42 -3.46 15.20 9.46
CA ASP A 42 -2.83 15.82 8.29
C ASP A 42 -2.56 17.32 8.54
N GLY A 43 -1.36 17.77 8.20
CA GLY A 43 -0.84 19.11 8.46
C GLY A 43 -0.40 19.37 9.90
N GLN A 44 -0.51 18.40 10.81
CA GLN A 44 -0.23 18.63 12.23
C GLN A 44 1.27 18.91 12.49
N VAL A 45 1.53 19.84 13.40
CA VAL A 45 2.88 20.09 13.93
C VAL A 45 3.18 19.07 15.04
N VAL A 46 4.33 18.41 14.93
CA VAL A 46 4.83 17.40 15.87
C VAL A 46 6.24 17.80 16.35
N PRO A 47 6.70 17.34 17.53
CA PRO A 47 8.01 17.73 18.03
C PRO A 47 9.12 17.13 17.16
N ALA A 48 10.09 17.95 16.74
CA ALA A 48 11.29 17.47 16.06
C ALA A 48 12.31 16.87 17.04
N ASN A 49 13.02 15.83 16.60
CA ASN A 49 14.05 15.12 17.36
C ASN A 49 13.59 14.67 18.75
N LYS A 50 12.29 14.37 18.89
CA LYS A 50 11.69 13.78 20.09
C LYS A 50 10.64 12.77 19.68
N PRO A 51 10.49 11.66 20.42
CA PRO A 51 9.43 10.70 20.17
C PRO A 51 8.03 11.33 20.29
N PHE A 52 7.18 11.05 19.32
CA PHE A 52 5.74 11.30 19.40
C PHE A 52 4.96 10.06 18.97
N ARG A 53 3.74 9.92 19.50
CA ARG A 53 2.87 8.79 19.19
C ARG A 53 2.38 8.86 17.75
N VAL A 54 2.31 7.72 17.08
CA VAL A 54 1.48 7.54 15.88
C VAL A 54 0.49 6.44 16.22
N TRP A 55 -0.80 6.76 16.17
CA TRP A 55 -1.88 5.80 16.41
C TRP A 55 -2.63 5.54 15.11
N PHE A 56 -2.90 4.29 14.83
CA PHE A 56 -3.49 3.85 13.58
C PHE A 56 -4.45 2.69 13.78
N GLY A 57 -5.26 2.41 12.77
CA GLY A 57 -6.18 1.30 12.81
C GLY A 57 -6.66 0.86 11.44
N LEU A 58 -7.50 -0.17 11.48
CA LEU A 58 -8.05 -0.90 10.35
C LEU A 58 -9.56 -1.01 10.50
N ARG A 59 -10.29 -0.89 9.39
CA ARG A 59 -11.73 -1.14 9.32
C ARG A 59 -12.04 -2.26 8.34
N TYR A 60 -13.09 -3.01 8.65
CA TYR A 60 -13.62 -4.13 7.86
C TYR A 60 -12.68 -5.32 7.67
N MET A 61 -11.58 -5.38 8.43
CA MET A 61 -10.63 -6.50 8.52
C MET A 61 -10.07 -6.60 9.95
N GLY A 62 -9.45 -7.72 10.27
CA GLY A 62 -8.76 -7.94 11.54
C GLY A 62 -7.24 -7.72 11.44
N VAL A 63 -6.60 -7.59 12.59
CA VAL A 63 -5.14 -7.55 12.71
C VAL A 63 -4.67 -8.89 13.27
N ALA A 64 -3.69 -9.52 12.64
CA ALA A 64 -3.08 -10.77 13.07
C ALA A 64 -1.56 -10.67 13.01
N PRO A 65 -0.81 -11.37 13.89
CA PRO A 65 0.64 -11.40 13.80
C PRO A 65 1.14 -11.97 12.46
N LYS A 66 2.32 -11.53 12.02
CA LYS A 66 3.03 -12.10 10.87
C LYS A 66 3.16 -13.62 11.05
N GLY A 67 3.01 -14.37 9.95
CA GLY A 67 3.14 -15.82 9.91
C GLY A 67 1.91 -16.56 10.43
N VAL A 68 0.90 -15.85 10.95
CA VAL A 68 -0.39 -16.44 11.32
C VAL A 68 -1.37 -16.25 10.18
N LYS A 69 -1.58 -17.32 9.40
CA LYS A 69 -2.57 -17.32 8.34
C LYS A 69 -3.98 -17.39 8.92
N TYR A 70 -4.70 -16.27 8.86
CA TYR A 70 -6.09 -16.17 9.28
C TYR A 70 -6.92 -15.39 8.25
N PRO A 71 -8.19 -15.76 8.00
CA PRO A 71 -9.01 -15.06 7.00
C PRO A 71 -9.23 -13.58 7.34
N ASN A 72 -9.17 -12.71 6.32
CA ASN A 72 -9.45 -11.27 6.42
C ASN A 72 -8.60 -10.55 7.48
N THR A 73 -7.34 -10.96 7.63
CA THR A 73 -6.38 -10.32 8.54
C THR A 73 -5.09 -9.93 7.85
N GLY A 74 -4.36 -9.03 8.50
CA GLY A 74 -3.00 -8.66 8.14
C GLY A 74 -2.32 -7.96 9.31
N HIS A 75 -1.18 -7.33 9.02
CA HIS A 75 -0.42 -6.55 9.99
C HIS A 75 0.03 -5.21 9.39
N HIS A 76 0.24 -4.20 10.23
CA HIS A 76 0.49 -2.84 9.77
C HIS A 76 1.95 -2.63 9.34
N HIS A 77 2.11 -1.75 8.36
CA HIS A 77 3.37 -1.09 8.03
C HIS A 77 3.15 0.42 8.05
N LEU A 78 4.06 1.18 8.66
CA LEU A 78 4.10 2.64 8.59
C LEU A 78 5.20 3.06 7.63
N LEU A 79 4.80 3.68 6.53
CA LEU A 79 5.66 4.25 5.51
C LEU A 79 5.95 5.71 5.89
N ILE A 80 7.24 6.05 5.97
CA ILE A 80 7.75 7.38 6.30
C ILE A 80 8.54 7.89 5.10
N ASP A 81 8.15 9.05 4.56
CA ASP A 81 8.84 9.73 3.45
C ASP A 81 9.11 8.85 2.22
N THR A 82 8.19 7.94 1.93
CA THR A 82 8.24 7.06 0.76
C THR A 82 6.87 6.92 0.12
N ASP A 83 6.86 6.54 -1.16
CA ASP A 83 5.65 6.13 -1.85
C ASP A 83 5.30 4.67 -1.52
N LEU A 84 4.09 4.27 -1.93
CA LEU A 84 3.69 2.88 -1.82
C LEU A 84 4.63 1.99 -2.65
N PRO A 85 5.11 0.85 -2.12
CA PRO A 85 5.95 -0.09 -2.87
C PRO A 85 5.13 -0.79 -3.97
N PRO A 86 5.78 -1.59 -4.84
CA PRO A 86 5.08 -2.50 -5.74
C PRO A 86 4.12 -3.42 -4.98
N MET A 87 2.91 -3.62 -5.51
CA MET A 87 1.85 -4.38 -4.82
C MET A 87 2.00 -5.89 -4.95
N ASP A 88 2.86 -6.35 -5.86
CA ASP A 88 3.20 -7.75 -6.16
C ASP A 88 4.49 -8.23 -5.49
N GLN A 89 5.06 -7.44 -4.57
CA GLN A 89 6.31 -7.76 -3.88
C GLN A 89 6.15 -7.68 -2.37
N GLU A 90 7.10 -8.28 -1.65
CA GLU A 90 7.15 -8.14 -0.19
C GLU A 90 7.31 -6.67 0.18
N ILE A 91 6.56 -6.23 1.19
CA ILE A 91 6.69 -4.88 1.73
C ILE A 91 8.09 -4.77 2.37
N PRO A 92 8.89 -3.75 2.01
CA PRO A 92 10.19 -3.55 2.63
C PRO A 92 10.10 -3.42 4.15
N SER A 93 11.16 -3.78 4.85
CA SER A 93 11.29 -3.59 6.31
C SER A 93 12.60 -2.87 6.59
N ASP A 94 12.56 -1.53 6.52
CA ASP A 94 13.71 -0.65 6.66
C ASP A 94 13.35 0.60 7.46
N ARG A 95 14.19 1.64 7.42
CA ARG A 95 13.98 2.88 8.20
C ARG A 95 12.78 3.69 7.72
N ASN A 96 12.35 3.49 6.48
CA ASN A 96 11.21 4.16 5.87
C ASN A 96 9.96 3.28 5.86
N HIS A 97 10.09 1.99 6.16
CA HIS A 97 8.99 1.03 6.21
C HIS A 97 9.01 0.29 7.55
N LEU A 98 8.38 0.89 8.56
CA LEU A 98 8.35 0.31 9.90
C LEU A 98 7.29 -0.79 9.98
N HIS A 99 7.72 -1.97 10.41
CA HIS A 99 6.91 -3.18 10.45
C HIS A 99 6.31 -3.44 11.84
N PHE A 100 5.00 -3.68 11.89
CA PHE A 100 4.21 -3.95 13.11
C PHE A 100 3.57 -5.35 13.06
N GLY A 101 4.44 -6.36 13.01
CA GLY A 101 4.07 -7.75 12.81
C GLY A 101 3.52 -8.46 14.04
N ALA A 102 3.46 -7.84 15.21
CA ALA A 102 2.83 -8.42 16.40
C ALA A 102 1.37 -7.98 16.56
N GLY A 103 0.87 -7.18 15.62
CA GLY A 103 -0.49 -6.63 15.64
C GLY A 103 -0.60 -5.31 16.39
N GLU A 104 0.49 -4.55 16.45
CA GLU A 104 0.51 -3.22 17.03
C GLU A 104 -0.45 -2.29 16.28
N THR A 105 -1.02 -1.33 17.03
CA THR A 105 -1.93 -0.30 16.52
C THR A 105 -1.42 1.11 16.82
N GLU A 106 -0.24 1.19 17.39
CA GLU A 106 0.46 2.44 17.66
C GLU A 106 1.96 2.21 17.77
N THR A 107 2.70 3.31 17.66
CA THR A 107 4.13 3.34 17.91
C THR A 107 4.56 4.73 18.38
N MET A 108 5.81 4.84 18.81
CA MET A 108 6.51 6.11 18.99
C MET A 108 7.53 6.25 17.87
N ILE A 109 7.48 7.34 17.10
CA ILE A 109 8.51 7.67 16.10
C ILE A 109 9.16 8.99 16.43
N GLU A 110 10.37 9.18 15.94
CA GLU A 110 11.11 10.42 16.00
C GLU A 110 11.42 10.87 14.58
N LEU A 111 11.14 12.14 14.27
CA LEU A 111 11.40 12.73 12.96
C LEU A 111 12.37 13.91 13.09
N PRO A 112 13.30 14.08 12.13
CA PRO A 112 14.12 15.29 12.08
C PRO A 112 13.25 16.53 11.81
N PRO A 113 13.75 17.75 12.02
CA PRO A 113 12.99 18.96 11.70
C PRO A 113 12.68 19.02 10.20
N GLY A 114 11.42 19.28 9.84
CA GLY A 114 11.03 19.34 8.43
C GLY A 114 9.59 18.93 8.13
N LYS A 115 9.30 18.80 6.83
CA LYS A 115 8.03 18.27 6.32
C LYS A 115 8.22 16.79 6.04
N HIS A 116 7.34 15.96 6.60
CA HIS A 116 7.37 14.50 6.45
C HIS A 116 6.02 13.98 5.96
N THR A 117 6.01 12.83 5.32
CA THR A 117 4.78 12.12 4.96
C THR A 117 4.67 10.79 5.68
N LEU A 118 3.46 10.47 6.13
CA LEU A 118 3.14 9.20 6.76
C LEU A 118 2.01 8.51 5.98
N GLN A 119 2.13 7.21 5.76
CA GLN A 119 1.09 6.39 5.14
C GLN A 119 1.14 4.97 5.72
N LEU A 120 0.01 4.29 5.79
CA LEU A 120 -0.03 2.89 6.20
C LEU A 120 -0.26 1.97 5.00
N LEU A 121 0.29 0.76 5.07
CA LEU A 121 0.01 -0.35 4.17
C LEU A 121 -0.20 -1.63 4.97
N LEU A 122 -1.19 -2.43 4.61
CA LEU A 122 -1.47 -3.73 5.23
C LEU A 122 -0.69 -4.83 4.49
N GLY A 123 0.09 -5.62 5.23
CA GLY A 123 0.66 -6.86 4.75
C GLY A 123 -0.13 -8.08 5.22
N ASP A 124 -0.16 -9.14 4.44
CA ASP A 124 -0.70 -10.45 4.83
C ASP A 124 0.28 -11.24 5.74
N ASP A 125 0.05 -12.53 5.96
CA ASP A 125 0.91 -13.37 6.80
C ASP A 125 2.35 -13.50 6.26
N MET A 126 2.55 -13.25 4.97
CA MET A 126 3.80 -13.41 4.21
C MET A 126 4.41 -12.07 3.79
N HIS A 127 4.03 -10.95 4.42
CA HIS A 127 4.52 -9.60 4.08
C HIS A 127 4.09 -9.09 2.70
N MET A 128 3.10 -9.70 2.06
CA MET A 128 2.61 -9.25 0.76
C MET A 128 1.41 -8.30 0.93
N PRO A 129 1.26 -7.26 0.10
CA PRO A 129 0.03 -6.48 0.05
C PRO A 129 -1.19 -7.34 -0.35
N HIS A 130 -2.34 -7.11 0.26
CA HIS A 130 -3.60 -7.76 -0.14
C HIS A 130 -4.08 -7.33 -1.54
N ASN A 131 -5.08 -8.03 -2.08
CA ASN A 131 -5.80 -7.68 -3.30
C ASN A 131 -7.32 -7.56 -3.07
N PRO A 132 -7.91 -6.36 -3.24
CA PRO A 132 -7.23 -5.09 -3.51
C PRO A 132 -6.30 -4.66 -2.35
N PRO A 133 -5.27 -3.84 -2.61
CA PRO A 133 -4.41 -3.31 -1.56
C PRO A 133 -5.18 -2.51 -0.52
N VAL A 134 -4.77 -2.64 0.75
CA VAL A 134 -5.38 -1.93 1.87
C VAL A 134 -4.36 -0.96 2.47
N TYR A 135 -4.57 0.32 2.26
CA TYR A 135 -3.68 1.39 2.73
C TYR A 135 -4.49 2.58 3.25
N SER A 136 -3.81 3.49 3.97
CA SER A 136 -4.43 4.74 4.43
C SER A 136 -4.28 5.85 3.42
N LYS A 137 -5.01 6.96 3.62
CA LYS A 137 -4.60 8.24 3.04
C LYS A 137 -3.18 8.56 3.50
N LYS A 138 -2.38 9.12 2.58
CA LYS A 138 -1.10 9.73 2.91
C LYS A 138 -1.37 11.06 3.61
N ILE A 139 -0.73 11.29 4.74
CA ILE A 139 -0.79 12.56 5.48
C ILE A 139 0.58 13.23 5.46
N THR A 140 0.59 14.55 5.62
CA THR A 140 1.78 15.36 5.85
C THR A 140 1.84 15.77 7.31
N VAL A 141 3.02 15.74 7.91
CA VAL A 141 3.27 16.30 9.25
C VAL A 141 4.45 17.25 9.20
N ILE A 142 4.49 18.20 10.12
CA ILE A 142 5.53 19.22 10.17
C ILE A 142 6.27 19.08 11.52
N ALA A 143 7.47 18.52 11.49
CA ALA A 143 8.32 18.39 12.66
C ALA A 143 9.05 19.72 12.93
N ARG A 144 8.86 20.30 14.12
CA ARG A 144 9.49 21.56 14.56
C ARG A 144 9.98 21.51 15.99
#